data_AF-A0A3D3GF73-F1
#
_entry.id   AF-A0A3D3GF73-F1
#
_cell.length_a   1.000
_cell.length_b   1.000
_cell.length_c   1.000
_cell.angle_alpha   90.00
_cell.angle_beta   90.00
_cell.angle_gamma   90.00
#
_symmetry.space_group_name_H-M   'P 1'
#
loop_
_entity.id
_entity.type
_entity.pdbx_description
1 polymer ?
#
loop_
_entity_poly.entity_id
_entity_poly.type
_entity_poly.pdbx_seq_one_letter_code
_entity_poly.pdbx_strand_id
1 'polypeptide(L)'
;MKIILLLVLFGTSAHAAELTFKLDSGKSVKMTELRERTLLLNSSCVKNSEPSDCKAWKLAQVSSATGIHPQGGQEPGALVCAKLGGRVQIAKDSRNNEEAFCGFSDGSLISCGSLYAIALKNSLKP
;
A
#
# COMPACT_ATOMS: atom_id res chain seq x y z
N MET A 1 -55.74 -2.94 7.01
CA MET A 1 -54.60 -3.86 6.74
C MET A 1 -53.37 -2.99 6.48
N LYS A 2 -52.47 -2.82 7.45
CA LYS A 2 -51.26 -1.98 7.33
C LYS A 2 -50.06 -2.91 7.09
N ILE A 3 -49.55 -2.94 5.87
CA ILE A 3 -48.28 -3.61 5.54
C ILE A 3 -47.16 -2.64 5.94
N ILE A 4 -46.46 -2.97 7.03
CA ILE A 4 -45.24 -2.27 7.43
C ILE A 4 -44.11 -2.91 6.61
N LEU A 5 -43.64 -2.18 5.60
CA LEU A 5 -42.47 -2.52 4.80
C LEU A 5 -41.22 -2.28 5.66
N LEU A 6 -40.68 -3.34 6.26
CA LEU A 6 -39.40 -3.30 6.97
C LEU A 6 -38.27 -3.23 5.93
N LEU A 7 -37.79 -2.03 5.64
CA LEU A 7 -36.55 -1.80 4.87
C LEU A 7 -35.35 -2.13 5.77
N VAL A 8 -34.79 -3.33 5.61
CA VAL A 8 -33.50 -3.69 6.22
C VAL A 8 -32.40 -3.06 5.38
N LEU A 9 -31.93 -1.89 5.82
CA LEU A 9 -30.73 -1.25 5.29
C LEU A 9 -29.50 -2.00 5.82
N PHE A 10 -29.00 -2.97 5.06
CA PHE A 10 -27.65 -3.50 5.25
C PHE A 10 -26.65 -2.40 4.84
N GLY A 11 -26.21 -1.62 5.82
CA GLY A 11 -25.12 -0.65 5.62
C GLY A 11 -23.82 -1.39 5.32
N THR A 12 -23.32 -1.26 4.09
CA THR A 12 -22.00 -1.75 3.71
C THR A 12 -20.94 -0.84 4.29
N SER A 13 -20.28 -1.25 5.37
CA SER A 13 -19.09 -0.58 5.90
C SER A 13 -17.90 -0.86 4.97
N ALA A 14 -17.43 0.17 4.28
CA ALA A 14 -16.15 0.13 3.58
C ALA A 14 -15.01 0.02 4.62
N HIS A 15 -14.53 -1.20 4.86
CA HIS A 15 -13.50 -1.49 5.84
C HIS A 15 -12.10 -1.20 5.27
N ALA A 16 -11.65 0.04 5.43
CA ALA A 16 -10.21 0.31 5.44
C ALA A 16 -9.67 -0.09 6.82
N ALA A 17 -8.69 -0.99 6.87
CA ALA A 17 -8.06 -1.40 8.13
C ALA A 17 -6.82 -0.55 8.39
N GLU A 18 -6.69 0.01 9.60
CA GLU A 18 -5.45 0.65 10.03
C GLU A 18 -4.53 -0.36 10.71
N LEU A 19 -3.26 -0.36 10.30
CA LEU A 19 -2.18 -1.17 10.85
C LEU A 19 -1.09 -0.24 11.37
N THR A 20 -0.42 -0.62 12.46
CA THR A 20 0.72 0.15 12.99
C THR A 20 1.99 -0.66 12.85
N PHE A 21 3.02 -0.03 12.30
CA PHE A 21 4.35 -0.60 12.16
C PHE A 21 5.39 0.30 12.83
N LYS A 22 6.47 -0.31 13.33
CA LYS A 22 7.64 0.39 13.86
C LYS A 22 8.81 0.22 12.91
N LEU A 23 9.30 1.32 12.37
CA LEU A 23 10.48 1.35 11.51
C LEU A 23 11.75 1.06 12.32
N ASP A 24 12.82 0.63 11.67
CA ASP A 24 14.14 0.44 12.30
C ASP A 24 14.68 1.72 12.97
N SER A 25 14.26 2.89 12.49
CA SER A 25 14.55 4.19 13.12
C SER A 25 13.87 4.40 14.48
N GLY A 26 13.01 3.47 14.90
CA GLY A 26 12.17 3.57 16.09
C GLY A 26 10.87 4.34 15.87
N LYS A 27 10.69 4.99 14.72
CA LYS A 27 9.48 5.74 14.37
C LYS A 27 8.31 4.79 14.09
N SER A 28 7.18 5.03 14.76
CA SER A 28 5.92 4.35 14.44
C SER A 28 5.24 5.03 13.25
N VAL A 29 4.69 4.21 12.35
CA VAL A 29 3.91 4.64 11.19
C VAL A 29 2.58 3.91 11.17
N LYS A 30 1.52 4.65 10.84
CA LYS A 30 0.20 4.08 10.57
C LYS A 30 0.06 3.82 9.08
N MET A 31 -0.37 2.63 8.76
CA MET A 31 -0.64 2.15 7.41
C MET A 31 -2.14 1.86 7.28
N THR A 32 -2.69 2.10 6.11
CA THR A 32 -4.08 1.83 5.78
C THR A 32 -4.13 0.82 4.65
N GLU A 33 -4.76 -0.31 4.93
CA GLU A 33 -5.02 -1.37 3.97
C GLU A 33 -6.32 -1.09 3.21
N LEU A 34 -6.20 -0.92 1.90
CA LEU A 34 -7.31 -0.82 0.95
C LEU A 34 -7.47 -2.19 0.26
N ARG A 35 -8.23 -3.08 0.91
CA ARG A 35 -8.35 -4.51 0.55
C ARG A 35 -8.78 -4.75 -0.89
N GLU A 36 -9.80 -4.02 -1.35
CA GLU A 36 -10.32 -4.10 -2.73
C GLU A 36 -9.26 -3.78 -3.80
N ARG A 37 -8.18 -3.10 -3.42
CA ARG A 37 -7.08 -2.70 -4.32
C ARG A 37 -5.77 -3.45 -4.03
N THR A 38 -5.74 -4.34 -3.03
CA THR A 38 -4.52 -5.01 -2.54
C THR A 38 -3.40 -3.99 -2.26
N LEU A 39 -3.77 -2.87 -1.64
CA LEU A 39 -2.93 -1.69 -1.51
C LEU A 39 -2.73 -1.32 -0.04
N LEU A 40 -1.47 -1.22 0.38
CA LEU A 40 -1.09 -0.77 1.71
C LEU A 40 -0.25 0.52 1.59
N LEU A 41 -0.83 1.64 2.04
CA LEU A 41 -0.23 2.98 2.01
C LEU A 41 -0.16 3.54 3.43
N ASN A 42 0.73 4.49 3.72
CA ASN A 42 0.63 5.18 5.01
C ASN A 42 -0.68 5.96 5.09
N SER A 43 -1.25 6.07 6.29
CA SER A 43 -2.60 6.62 6.46
C SER A 43 -2.74 8.07 5.97
N SER A 44 -1.66 8.85 5.94
CA SER A 44 -1.67 10.20 5.34
C SER A 44 -1.86 10.20 3.81
N CYS A 45 -1.58 9.08 3.14
CA CYS A 45 -1.81 8.86 1.71
C CYS A 45 -3.21 8.31 1.39
N VAL A 46 -4.13 8.25 2.37
CA VAL A 46 -5.49 7.74 2.15
C VAL A 46 -6.51 8.78 2.64
N LYS A 47 -7.52 9.06 1.82
CA LYS A 47 -8.64 9.95 2.16
C LYS A 47 -9.94 9.31 1.68
N ASN A 48 -10.96 9.24 2.53
CA ASN A 48 -12.26 8.65 2.21
C ASN A 48 -12.13 7.22 1.64
N SER A 49 -11.26 6.39 2.24
CA SER A 49 -10.97 5.02 1.79
C SER A 49 -10.42 4.90 0.36
N GLU A 50 -9.86 5.98 -0.17
CA GLU A 50 -9.21 6.01 -1.48
C GLU A 50 -7.80 6.60 -1.38
N PRO A 51 -6.86 6.20 -2.25
CA PRO A 51 -5.54 6.81 -2.31
C PRO A 51 -5.65 8.32 -2.60
N SER A 52 -4.94 9.12 -1.81
CA SER A 52 -4.86 10.58 -1.98
C SER A 52 -3.69 10.99 -2.88
N ASP A 53 -3.51 12.29 -3.09
CA ASP A 53 -2.53 12.87 -4.00
C ASP A 53 -1.08 12.88 -3.45
N CYS A 54 -0.59 11.75 -2.95
CA CYS A 54 0.77 11.63 -2.39
C CYS A 54 1.77 11.03 -3.38
N LYS A 55 3.08 11.26 -3.16
CA LYS A 55 4.13 10.83 -4.10
C LYS A 55 4.18 9.31 -4.27
N ALA A 56 4.00 8.53 -3.19
CA ALA A 56 3.97 7.07 -3.26
C ALA A 56 2.90 6.56 -4.23
N TRP A 57 1.69 7.11 -4.16
CA TRP A 57 0.60 6.70 -5.05
C TRP A 57 0.84 7.15 -6.49
N LYS A 58 1.28 8.41 -6.70
CA LYS A 58 1.63 8.93 -8.04
C LYS A 58 2.68 8.06 -8.74
N LEU A 59 3.76 7.72 -8.04
CA LEU A 59 4.83 6.91 -8.60
C LEU A 59 4.41 5.46 -8.79
N ALA A 60 3.60 4.90 -7.89
CA ALA A 60 3.06 3.55 -8.07
C ALA A 60 2.22 3.45 -9.37
N GLN A 61 1.37 4.44 -9.65
CA GLN A 61 0.53 4.43 -10.86
C GLN A 61 1.31 4.35 -12.18
N VAL A 62 2.51 4.91 -12.22
CA VAL A 62 3.38 4.91 -13.42
C VAL A 62 4.54 3.91 -13.32
N SER A 63 4.61 3.15 -12.23
CA SER A 63 5.65 2.15 -12.02
C SER A 63 5.53 1.00 -13.01
N SER A 64 6.65 0.33 -13.27
CA SER A 64 6.72 -0.83 -14.17
C SER A 64 7.77 -1.82 -13.69
N ALA A 65 7.39 -3.10 -13.68
CA ALA A 65 8.25 -4.24 -13.40
C ALA A 65 9.14 -4.63 -14.60
N THR A 66 9.05 -3.95 -15.74
CA THR A 66 9.93 -4.20 -16.90
C THR A 66 11.39 -4.01 -16.52
N GLY A 67 12.21 -5.03 -16.80
CA GLY A 67 13.63 -5.08 -16.46
C GLY A 67 13.93 -5.40 -15.00
N ILE A 68 12.92 -5.73 -14.18
CA ILE A 68 13.12 -6.22 -12.82
C ILE A 68 13.37 -7.72 -12.88
N HIS A 69 14.60 -8.12 -12.57
CA HIS A 69 15.04 -9.51 -12.52
C HIS A 69 15.63 -9.79 -11.14
N PRO A 70 14.79 -10.11 -10.14
CA PRO A 70 15.27 -10.41 -8.79
C PRO A 70 16.27 -11.57 -8.82
N GLN A 71 17.40 -11.40 -8.15
CA GLN A 71 18.42 -12.44 -8.00
C GLN A 71 18.41 -12.95 -6.55
N GLY A 72 18.39 -14.28 -6.38
CA GLY A 72 18.34 -14.89 -5.06
C GLY A 72 17.09 -14.48 -4.27
N GLY A 73 17.27 -14.10 -3.00
CA GLY A 73 16.18 -13.69 -2.09
C GLY A 73 15.80 -12.21 -2.17
N GLN A 74 16.12 -11.51 -3.25
CA GLN A 74 15.75 -10.11 -3.41
C GLN A 74 14.23 -9.93 -3.49
N GLU A 75 13.71 -9.02 -2.67
CA GLU A 75 12.30 -8.63 -2.74
C GLU A 75 12.07 -7.77 -4.02
N PRO A 76 11.17 -8.17 -4.94
CA PRO A 76 11.02 -7.48 -6.22
C PRO A 76 10.50 -6.03 -6.09
N GLY A 77 9.63 -5.76 -5.12
CA GLY A 77 9.12 -4.42 -4.83
C GLY A 77 10.19 -3.44 -4.36
N ALA A 78 11.25 -3.92 -3.71
CA ALA A 78 12.42 -3.17 -3.30
C ALA A 78 13.24 -2.74 -4.52
N LEU A 79 13.34 -3.60 -5.55
CA LEU A 79 13.98 -3.24 -6.81
C LEU A 79 13.17 -2.20 -7.57
N VAL A 80 11.84 -2.33 -7.60
CA VAL A 80 10.94 -1.29 -8.14
C VAL A 80 11.10 0.02 -7.35
N CYS A 81 11.16 -0.06 -6.02
CA CYS A 81 11.35 1.09 -5.15
C CYS A 81 12.64 1.85 -5.48
N ALA A 82 13.76 1.13 -5.61
CA ALA A 82 15.04 1.71 -5.98
C ALA A 82 15.00 2.38 -7.36
N LYS A 83 14.35 1.74 -8.35
CA LYS A 83 14.13 2.30 -9.70
C LYS A 83 13.33 3.61 -9.68
N LEU A 84 12.42 3.77 -8.72
CA LEU A 84 11.62 4.99 -8.52
C LEU A 84 12.33 6.06 -7.67
N GLY A 85 13.59 5.83 -7.29
CA GLY A 85 14.34 6.73 -6.40
C GLY A 85 13.81 6.74 -4.96
N GLY A 86 13.02 5.74 -4.58
CA GLY A 86 12.58 5.53 -3.21
C GLY A 86 13.66 4.86 -2.36
N ARG A 87 13.43 4.83 -1.05
CA ARG A 87 14.29 4.13 -0.09
C ARG A 87 13.48 3.05 0.61
N VAL A 88 13.99 1.82 0.58
CA VAL A 88 13.39 0.71 1.30
C VAL A 88 13.57 0.92 2.79
N GLN A 89 12.49 0.72 3.55
CA GLN A 89 12.47 0.78 5.01
C GLN A 89 11.82 -0.50 5.52
N ILE A 90 12.51 -1.22 6.40
CA ILE A 90 11.94 -2.37 7.08
C ILE A 90 11.18 -1.88 8.30
N ALA A 91 10.00 -2.44 8.52
CA ALA A 91 9.20 -2.17 9.69
C ALA A 91 8.60 -3.44 10.28
N LYS A 92 8.32 -3.41 11.58
CA LYS A 92 7.74 -4.52 12.33
C LYS A 92 6.35 -4.20 12.84
N ASP A 93 5.42 -5.14 12.72
CA ASP A 93 4.12 -5.04 13.40
C ASP A 93 4.24 -5.42 14.89
N SER A 94 3.12 -5.36 15.63
CA SER A 94 3.08 -5.72 17.06
C SER A 94 3.37 -7.20 17.35
N ARG A 95 3.36 -8.05 16.32
CA ARG A 95 3.67 -9.48 16.39
C ARG A 95 5.09 -9.80 15.90
N ASN A 96 5.92 -8.76 15.68
CA ASN A 96 7.27 -8.85 15.11
C ASN A 96 7.31 -9.39 13.66
N ASN A 97 6.21 -9.34 12.91
CA ASN A 97 6.27 -9.61 11.48
C ASN A 97 6.95 -8.45 10.76
N GLU A 98 7.87 -8.77 9.85
CA GLU A 98 8.58 -7.79 9.04
C GLU A 98 7.84 -7.51 7.74
N GLU A 99 7.77 -6.23 7.37
CA GLU A 99 7.25 -5.76 6.08
C GLU A 99 8.21 -4.70 5.52
N ALA A 100 8.45 -4.77 4.21
CA ALA A 100 9.26 -3.78 3.50
C ALA A 100 8.36 -2.69 2.92
N PHE A 101 8.70 -1.44 3.20
CA PHE A 101 8.01 -0.26 2.66
C PHE A 101 8.95 0.53 1.77
N CYS A 102 8.42 1.00 0.64
CA CYS A 102 9.08 2.02 -0.17
C CYS A 102 8.70 3.41 0.34
N GLY A 103 9.70 4.15 0.84
CA GLY A 103 9.53 5.52 1.32
C GLY A 103 10.09 6.57 0.38
N PHE A 104 9.38 7.69 0.28
CA PHE A 104 9.74 8.82 -0.58
C PHE A 104 10.03 10.10 0.22
N SER A 105 10.61 11.09 -0.46
CA SER A 105 11.07 12.36 0.12
C SER A 105 9.96 13.20 0.77
N ASP A 106 8.70 13.02 0.37
CA ASP A 106 7.54 13.69 0.97
C ASP A 106 7.02 12.96 2.23
N GLY A 107 7.69 11.88 2.66
CA GLY A 107 7.27 11.05 3.78
C GLY A 107 6.14 10.07 3.46
N SER A 108 5.70 9.97 2.20
CA SER A 108 4.76 8.94 1.77
C SER A 108 5.41 7.55 1.77
N LEU A 109 4.61 6.53 2.08
CA LEU A 109 5.03 5.13 2.15
C LEU A 109 4.01 4.24 1.44
N ILE A 110 4.51 3.21 0.75
CA ILE A 110 3.73 2.11 0.16
C ILE A 110 4.43 0.79 0.48
N SER A 111 3.69 -0.29 0.77
CA SER A 111 4.30 -1.62 0.88
C SER A 111 4.98 -1.98 -0.43
N CYS A 112 6.17 -2.57 -0.35
CA CYS A 112 6.88 -3.07 -1.51
C CYS A 112 6.07 -4.14 -2.26
N GLY A 113 5.31 -4.98 -1.54
CA GLY A 113 4.39 -5.94 -2.15
C GLY A 113 3.28 -5.27 -2.97
N SER A 114 2.62 -4.25 -2.41
CA SER A 114 1.62 -3.46 -3.14
C SER A 114 2.22 -2.75 -4.35
N LEU A 115 3.42 -2.17 -4.19
CA LEU A 115 4.12 -1.48 -5.28
C LEU A 115 4.45 -2.44 -6.43
N TYR A 116 4.95 -3.63 -6.12
CA TYR A 116 5.28 -4.63 -7.14
C TYR A 116 4.05 -5.15 -7.87
N ALA A 117 2.95 -5.41 -7.15
CA ALA A 117 1.69 -5.85 -7.76
C ALA A 117 1.16 -4.81 -8.77
N ILE A 118 1.23 -3.52 -8.43
CA ILE A 118 0.85 -2.44 -9.35
C ILE A 118 1.81 -2.37 -10.54
N ALA A 119 3.12 -2.45 -10.28
CA ALA A 119 4.14 -2.39 -11.32
C ALA A 119 4.00 -3.53 -12.34
N LEU A 120 3.70 -4.76 -11.89
CA LEU A 120 3.39 -5.90 -12.76
C LEU A 120 2.16 -5.63 -13.62
N LYS A 121 1.06 -5.17 -13.01
CA LYS A 121 -0.16 -4.85 -13.74
C LYS A 121 0.08 -3.80 -14.82
N ASN A 122 0.92 -2.81 -14.54
CA ASN A 122 1.27 -1.77 -15.51
C ASN A 122 2.18 -2.28 -16.64
N SER A 123 3.12 -3.18 -16.35
CA SER A 123 3.97 -3.81 -17.38
C SER A 123 3.21 -4.67 -18.38
N LEU A 124 1.99 -5.11 -18.03
CA LEU A 124 1.14 -5.92 -18.90
C LEU A 124 0.15 -5.09 -19.74
N LYS A 125 0.10 -3.76 -19.53
CA LYS A 125 -0.74 -2.88 -20.37
C LYS A 125 -0.01 -2.64 -21.70
N PRO A 126 -0.69 -2.84 -22.84
CA PRO A 126 -0.13 -2.58 -24.16
C PRO A 126 0.17 -1.09 -24.39
#